data_AF-A0A7Y3DDP0-F1
#
_entry.id   AF-A0A7Y3DDP0-F1
#
_cell.length_a   1.000
_cell.length_b   1.000
_cell.length_c   1.000
_cell.angle_alpha   90.00
_cell.angle_beta   90.00
_cell.angle_gamma   90.00
#
_symmetry.space_group_name_H-M   'P 1'
#
loop_
_entity.id
_entity.type
_entity.pdbx_description
1 polymer ?
#
loop_
_entity_poly.entity_id
_entity_poly.type
_entity_poly.pdbx_seq_one_letter_code
_entity_poly.pdbx_strand_id
1 'polypeptide(L)'
;MMAKKIVAALFVLALVASGGIASAGEDGHSLEQLVVEMAETPAQHMALAKHYRAKAEEARQERERHEQMGATYGGGKYVQRARMKRHCQNVSDRYAGMAEEYEALAELHEEEAKKP
;
A
#
# COMPACT_ATOMS: atom_id res chain seq x y z
N MET A 1 37.82 20.49 -3.60
CA MET A 1 36.59 19.81 -4.08
C MET A 1 36.47 18.37 -3.54
N MET A 2 36.72 18.16 -2.24
CA MET A 2 36.56 16.84 -1.59
C MET A 2 35.61 16.88 -0.38
N ALA A 3 35.26 18.07 0.11
CA ALA A 3 34.36 18.23 1.27
C ALA A 3 32.86 18.05 0.96
N LYS A 4 32.45 18.09 -0.31
CA LYS A 4 31.03 17.89 -0.72
C LYS A 4 30.62 16.42 -0.84
N LYS A 5 31.58 15.49 -0.86
CA LYS A 5 31.31 14.05 -1.01
C LYS A 5 31.13 13.30 0.32
N ILE A 6 31.32 13.97 1.45
CA ILE A 6 31.20 13.34 2.78
C ILE A 6 29.81 13.55 3.38
N VAL A 7 29.04 14.54 2.91
CA VAL A 7 27.69 14.82 3.47
C VAL A 7 26.63 13.83 2.96
N ALA A 8 26.81 13.21 1.80
CA ALA A 8 25.85 12.24 1.26
C ALA A 8 25.99 10.83 1.88
N ALA A 9 27.07 10.55 2.60
CA ALA A 9 27.33 9.24 3.20
C ALA A 9 26.72 9.07 4.62
N LEU A 10 25.96 10.05 5.11
CA LEU A 10 25.45 10.08 6.48
C LEU A 10 23.91 10.19 6.60
N PHE A 11 23.16 9.80 5.57
CA PHE A 11 21.69 9.75 5.65
C PHE A 11 21.09 8.34 5.73
N VAL A 12 21.92 7.29 5.70
CA VAL A 12 21.45 5.90 5.77
C VAL A 12 21.47 5.33 7.21
N LEU A 13 21.99 6.06 8.21
CA LEU A 13 22.14 5.53 9.58
C LEU A 13 21.29 6.23 10.67
N ALA A 14 20.31 7.05 10.34
CA ALA A 14 19.57 7.82 11.35
C ALA A 14 18.03 7.69 11.30
N LEU A 15 17.49 6.56 10.84
CA LEU A 15 16.03 6.32 10.87
C LEU A 15 15.54 5.33 11.94
N VAL A 16 16.38 4.94 12.91
CA VAL A 16 15.99 3.97 13.96
C VAL A 16 15.68 4.63 15.32
N ALA A 17 15.80 5.95 15.47
CA ALA A 17 15.60 6.57 16.78
C ALA A 17 15.04 8.00 16.72
N SER A 18 13.75 8.15 16.41
CA SER A 18 12.90 9.19 17.02
C SER A 18 11.46 9.02 16.54
N GLY A 19 10.60 8.57 17.46
CA GLY A 19 9.17 8.56 17.23
C GLY A 19 8.63 9.97 16.97
N GLY A 20 7.58 10.03 16.15
CA GLY A 20 6.58 11.10 16.12
C GLY A 20 7.04 12.44 15.56
N ILE A 21 6.91 12.62 14.25
CA ILE A 21 6.58 13.92 13.68
C ILE A 21 5.29 13.72 12.88
N ALA A 22 4.16 14.10 13.48
CA ALA A 22 2.96 14.38 12.73
C ALA A 22 3.23 15.62 11.89
N SER A 23 3.33 15.46 10.57
CA SER A 23 3.31 16.58 9.63
C SER A 23 1.88 16.75 9.14
N ALA A 24 1.23 17.81 9.62
CA ALA A 24 0.09 18.40 8.95
C ALA A 24 0.64 19.27 7.81
N GLY A 25 0.26 18.95 6.58
CA GLY A 25 0.47 19.78 5.39
C GLY A 25 -0.81 19.74 4.56
N GLU A 26 -1.51 20.87 4.51
CA GLU A 26 -2.84 21.03 3.89
C GLU A 26 -2.81 21.20 2.35
N ASP A 27 -1.66 20.99 1.71
CA ASP A 27 -1.52 20.82 0.25
C ASP A 27 -0.76 19.51 -0.02
N GLY A 28 -1.28 18.42 0.55
CA GLY A 28 -0.50 17.25 0.92
C GLY A 28 -0.56 16.12 -0.11
N HIS A 29 0.43 16.05 -1.00
CA HIS A 29 0.78 14.77 -1.60
C HIS A 29 1.02 13.75 -0.48
N SER A 30 0.43 12.56 -0.60
CA SER A 30 0.75 11.49 0.35
C SER A 30 2.25 11.16 0.26
N LEU A 31 2.86 10.67 1.34
CA LEU A 31 4.25 10.22 1.29
C LEU A 31 4.47 9.19 0.17
N GLU A 32 3.50 8.31 -0.04
CA GLU A 32 3.50 7.34 -1.14
C GLU A 32 3.54 8.04 -2.51
N GLN A 33 2.72 9.06 -2.72
CA GLN A 33 2.71 9.83 -3.96
C GLN A 33 4.06 10.51 -4.21
N LEU A 34 4.65 11.14 -3.19
CA LEU A 34 5.98 11.75 -3.30
C LEU A 34 7.06 10.72 -3.67
N VAL A 35 7.01 9.52 -3.08
CA VAL A 35 7.98 8.45 -3.38
C VAL A 35 7.81 7.95 -4.82
N VAL A 36 6.58 7.85 -5.33
CA VAL A 36 6.33 7.50 -6.74
C VAL A 36 6.87 8.56 -7.68
N GLU A 37 6.63 9.85 -7.40
CA GLU A 37 7.09 10.97 -8.22
C GLU A 37 8.63 11.10 -8.27
N MET A 38 9.32 10.72 -7.19
CA MET A 38 10.78 10.81 -7.06
C MET A 38 11.55 9.53 -7.47
N ALA A 39 10.87 8.47 -7.89
CA ALA A 39 11.54 7.24 -8.31
C ALA A 39 12.13 7.41 -9.73
N GLU A 40 13.45 7.37 -9.84
CA GLU A 40 14.19 7.61 -11.08
C GLU A 40 15.09 6.43 -11.49
N THR A 41 15.42 5.55 -10.54
CA THR A 41 16.37 4.46 -10.76
C THR A 41 15.66 3.10 -10.78
N PRO A 42 16.23 2.10 -11.49
CA PRO A 42 15.73 0.73 -11.47
C PRO A 42 15.51 0.16 -10.06
N ALA A 43 16.43 0.44 -9.14
CA ALA A 43 16.34 -0.01 -7.75
C ALA A 43 15.17 0.65 -7.00
N GLN A 44 14.89 1.94 -7.25
CA GLN A 44 13.76 2.65 -6.63
C GLN A 44 12.42 2.11 -7.16
N HIS A 45 12.31 1.90 -8.48
CA HIS A 45 11.10 1.29 -9.05
C HIS A 45 10.89 -0.14 -8.52
N MET A 46 11.94 -0.94 -8.39
CA MET A 46 11.82 -2.28 -7.78
C MET A 46 11.37 -2.22 -6.31
N ALA A 47 11.77 -1.20 -5.55
CA ALA A 47 11.29 -1.00 -4.19
C ALA A 47 9.80 -0.63 -4.16
N LEU A 48 9.33 0.22 -5.07
CA LEU A 48 7.90 0.53 -5.24
C LEU A 48 7.10 -0.71 -5.66
N ALA A 49 7.62 -1.52 -6.58
CA ALA A 49 6.98 -2.76 -6.95
C ALA A 49 6.77 -3.68 -5.74
N LYS A 50 7.81 -3.89 -4.93
CA LYS A 50 7.70 -4.68 -3.70
C LYS A 50 6.70 -4.08 -2.71
N HIS A 51 6.65 -2.75 -2.58
CA HIS A 51 5.68 -2.07 -1.74
C HIS A 51 4.24 -2.37 -2.18
N TYR A 52 3.95 -2.23 -3.48
CA TYR A 52 2.62 -2.52 -4.00
C TYR A 52 2.24 -3.99 -3.96
N ARG A 53 3.20 -4.93 -4.15
CA ARG A 53 2.95 -6.37 -3.90
C ARG A 53 2.52 -6.62 -2.45
N ALA A 54 3.14 -5.94 -1.48
CA ALA A 54 2.74 -6.04 -0.08
C ALA A 54 1.32 -5.48 0.14
N LYS A 55 0.98 -4.33 -0.45
CA LYS A 55 -0.39 -3.77 -0.36
C LYS A 55 -1.45 -4.66 -1.02
N ALA A 56 -1.11 -5.32 -2.13
CA ALA A 56 -2.00 -6.30 -2.76
C ALA A 56 -2.28 -7.48 -1.81
N GLU A 57 -1.26 -7.96 -1.09
CA GLU A 57 -1.40 -9.01 -0.10
C GLU A 57 -2.21 -8.56 1.13
N GLU A 58 -1.97 -7.36 1.64
CA GLU A 58 -2.79 -6.76 2.70
C GLU A 58 -4.26 -6.64 2.29
N ALA A 59 -4.54 -6.22 1.06
CA ALA A 59 -5.89 -6.16 0.52
C ALA A 59 -6.53 -7.56 0.42
N ARG A 60 -5.78 -8.59 0.01
CA ARG A 60 -6.26 -9.98 0.03
C ARG A 60 -6.61 -10.48 1.43
N GLN A 61 -5.79 -10.15 2.43
CA GLN A 61 -6.07 -10.50 3.82
C GLN A 61 -7.32 -9.80 4.34
N GLU A 62 -7.53 -8.53 3.97
CA GLU A 62 -8.71 -7.79 4.39
C GLU A 62 -9.98 -8.27 3.67
N ARG A 63 -9.87 -8.65 2.39
CA ARG A 63 -10.92 -9.39 1.68
C ARG A 63 -11.32 -10.64 2.47
N GLU A 64 -10.36 -11.49 2.82
CA GLU A 64 -10.64 -12.73 3.56
C GLU A 64 -11.31 -12.45 4.91
N ARG A 65 -10.83 -11.43 5.65
CA ARG A 65 -11.45 -10.99 6.91
C ARG A 65 -12.93 -10.64 6.70
N HIS A 66 -13.25 -9.90 5.63
CA HIS A 66 -14.63 -9.51 5.33
C HIS A 66 -15.49 -10.69 4.86
N GLU A 67 -14.94 -11.67 4.13
CA GLU A 67 -15.63 -12.91 3.79
C GLU A 67 -16.00 -13.70 5.06
N GLN A 68 -15.04 -13.88 5.98
CA GLN A 68 -15.24 -14.56 7.26
C GLN A 68 -16.27 -13.83 8.12
N MET A 69 -16.20 -12.49 8.21
CA MET A 69 -17.17 -11.69 8.94
C MET A 69 -18.57 -11.81 8.33
N GLY A 70 -18.68 -11.77 7.00
CA GLY A 70 -19.95 -11.97 6.28
C GLY A 70 -20.59 -13.33 6.58
N ALA A 71 -19.78 -14.38 6.74
CA ALA A 71 -20.24 -15.72 7.11
C ALA A 71 -20.86 -15.77 8.52
N THR A 72 -20.39 -14.95 9.47
CA THR A 72 -20.97 -14.88 10.84
C THR A 72 -22.41 -14.35 10.86
N TYR A 73 -22.80 -13.56 9.85
CA TYR A 73 -24.17 -13.07 9.67
C TYR A 73 -25.06 -14.09 8.92
N GLY A 74 -24.52 -15.23 8.51
CA GLY A 74 -25.27 -16.33 7.91
C GLY A 74 -26.28 -16.96 8.87
N GLY A 75 -27.42 -17.39 8.34
CA GLY A 75 -28.44 -18.12 9.10
C GLY A 75 -29.43 -17.23 9.86
N GLY A 76 -30.70 -17.65 9.82
CA GLY A 76 -31.83 -16.97 10.47
C GLY A 76 -32.67 -16.10 9.51
N LYS A 77 -33.91 -15.79 9.92
CA LYS A 77 -34.88 -15.01 9.13
C LYS A 77 -34.74 -13.49 9.32
N TYR A 78 -33.74 -13.04 10.06
CA TYR A 78 -33.58 -11.62 10.41
C TYR A 78 -33.02 -10.81 9.25
N VAL A 79 -33.84 -9.88 8.73
CA VAL A 79 -33.48 -8.98 7.62
C VAL A 79 -32.18 -8.22 7.86
N GLN A 80 -31.91 -7.79 9.10
CA GLN A 80 -30.70 -7.05 9.43
C GLN A 80 -29.43 -7.87 9.24
N ARG A 81 -29.46 -9.17 9.57
CA ARG A 81 -28.32 -10.06 9.33
C ARG A 81 -28.04 -10.24 7.84
N ALA A 82 -29.08 -10.40 7.03
CA ALA A 82 -28.94 -10.48 5.57
C ALA A 82 -28.34 -9.19 4.97
N ARG A 83 -28.70 -8.02 5.51
CA ARG A 83 -28.10 -6.74 5.12
C ARG A 83 -26.62 -6.66 5.51
N MET A 84 -26.25 -7.10 6.71
CA MET A 84 -24.85 -7.10 7.17
C MET A 84 -23.98 -8.10 6.39
N LYS A 85 -24.52 -9.28 6.08
CA LYS A 85 -23.84 -10.22 5.16
C LYS A 85 -23.52 -9.56 3.82
N ARG A 86 -24.50 -8.90 3.21
CA ARG A 86 -24.32 -8.19 1.92
C ARG A 86 -23.34 -7.03 2.04
N HIS A 87 -23.38 -6.28 3.14
CA HIS A 87 -22.41 -5.23 3.41
C HIS A 87 -20.98 -5.79 3.39
N CYS A 88 -20.72 -6.88 4.14
CA CYS A 88 -19.40 -7.50 4.19
C CYS A 88 -18.96 -8.04 2.82
N GLN A 89 -19.88 -8.65 2.07
CA GLN A 89 -19.61 -9.09 0.69
C GLN A 89 -19.16 -7.92 -0.20
N ASN A 90 -19.88 -6.80 -0.16
CA ASN A 90 -19.50 -5.61 -0.93
C ASN A 90 -18.16 -5.01 -0.49
N VAL A 91 -17.74 -5.17 0.76
CA VAL A 91 -16.41 -4.71 1.21
C VAL A 91 -15.33 -5.68 0.75
N SER A 92 -15.56 -6.99 0.86
CA SER A 92 -14.69 -8.03 0.30
C SER A 92 -14.43 -7.81 -1.20
N ASP A 93 -15.48 -7.57 -1.99
CA ASP A 93 -15.35 -7.35 -3.44
C ASP A 93 -14.52 -6.11 -3.76
N ARG A 94 -14.61 -5.05 -2.94
CA ARG A 94 -13.76 -3.85 -3.10
C ARG A 94 -12.30 -4.16 -2.81
N TYR A 95 -12.01 -4.93 -1.77
CA TYR A 95 -10.64 -5.33 -1.46
C TYR A 95 -10.06 -6.29 -2.52
N ALA A 96 -10.89 -7.12 -3.15
CA ALA A 96 -10.48 -7.90 -4.31
C ALA A 96 -10.02 -6.98 -5.46
N GLY A 97 -10.83 -5.98 -5.81
CA GLY A 97 -10.44 -4.98 -6.82
C GLY A 97 -9.20 -4.18 -6.42
N MET A 98 -9.07 -3.78 -5.16
CA MET A 98 -7.85 -3.09 -4.68
C MET A 98 -6.59 -3.96 -4.79
N ALA A 99 -6.70 -5.26 -4.54
CA ALA A 99 -5.58 -6.17 -4.70
C ALA A 99 -5.12 -6.22 -6.17
N GLU A 100 -6.05 -6.30 -7.11
CA GLU A 100 -5.77 -6.28 -8.55
C GLU A 100 -5.10 -4.96 -8.99
N GLU A 101 -5.61 -3.81 -8.51
CA GLU A 101 -5.03 -2.50 -8.81
C GLU A 101 -3.61 -2.35 -8.23
N TYR A 102 -3.35 -2.86 -7.02
CA TYR A 102 -2.00 -2.86 -6.45
C TYR A 102 -1.06 -3.84 -7.18
N GLU A 103 -1.55 -4.97 -7.67
CA GLU A 103 -0.74 -5.84 -8.55
C GLU A 103 -0.36 -5.14 -9.84
N ALA A 104 -1.31 -4.44 -10.48
CA ALA A 104 -1.04 -3.69 -11.69
C ALA A 104 0.01 -2.58 -11.47
N LEU A 105 -0.06 -1.86 -10.34
CA LEU A 105 0.96 -0.86 -9.97
C LEU A 105 2.33 -1.50 -9.71
N ALA A 106 2.36 -2.67 -9.08
CA ALA A 106 3.60 -3.40 -8.88
C ALA A 106 4.24 -3.78 -10.22
N GLU A 107 3.45 -4.34 -11.14
CA GLU A 107 3.90 -4.73 -12.49
C GLU A 107 4.39 -3.53 -13.30
N LEU A 108 3.68 -2.40 -13.23
CA LEU A 108 4.11 -1.16 -13.87
C LEU A 108 5.51 -0.75 -13.41
N HIS A 109 5.77 -0.78 -12.11
CA HIS A 109 7.10 -0.44 -11.58
C HIS A 109 8.16 -1.53 -11.84
N GLU A 110 7.78 -2.80 -11.93
CA GLU A 110 8.68 -3.87 -12.39
C GLU A 110 9.12 -3.63 -13.85
N GLU A 111 8.23 -3.12 -14.71
CA GLU A 111 8.56 -2.75 -16.09
C GLU A 111 9.43 -1.49 -16.17
N GLU A 112 9.13 -0.44 -15.38
CA GLU A 112 10.00 0.74 -15.27
C GLU A 112 11.41 0.37 -14.82
N ALA A 113 11.53 -0.59 -13.89
CA ALA A 113 12.83 -1.06 -13.41
C ALA A 113 13.67 -1.80 -14.47
N LYS A 114 13.08 -2.23 -15.59
CA LYS A 114 13.80 -2.89 -16.68
C LYS A 114 14.32 -1.91 -17.72
N LYS A 115 13.89 -0.64 -17.68
CA LYS A 115 14.33 0.37 -18.64
C LYS A 115 15.81 0.75 -18.39
N PRO A 116 16.58 0.99 -19.46
CA PRO A 116 18.02 1.27 -19.38
C PRO A 116 18.34 2.66 -18.83
#